data_AF-A0A7V0NSB2-F1
#
_entry.id   AF-A0A7V0NSB2-F1
#
_cell.length_a   1.000
_cell.length_b   1.000
_cell.length_c   1.000
_cell.angle_alpha   90.00
_cell.angle_beta   90.00
_cell.angle_gamma   90.00
#
_symmetry.space_group_name_H-M   'P 1'
#
loop_
_entity.id
_entity.type
_entity.pdbx_description
1 polymer ?
#
loop_
_entity_poly.entity_id
_entity_poly.type
_entity_poly.pdbx_seq_one_letter_code
_entity_poly.pdbx_strand_id
1 'polypeptide(L)'
;MSHLRYRVFLSLFVIAIGACAPPATHDLSGSLAVFDYSFHNDLIVEEAQRLAGGDYFGLPEEERDAVWIEAVGLVRGTPCTDGVEAFPGVQAGTPVRITDAAGTVLADSTLSGGFVDLLPYPDVQANVLAVCRFEFEVPELADTTEYTILIGDEEPRTFSRTALEAAGWAVSLELGVNR
;
A
#
# COMPACT_ATOMS: atom_id res chain seq x y z
N MET A 1 -28.02 -8.07 27.23
CA MET A 1 -26.74 -7.60 26.69
C MET A 1 -26.88 -7.59 25.18
N SER A 2 -27.01 -6.42 24.59
CA SER A 2 -27.23 -6.26 23.16
C SER A 2 -25.86 -6.31 22.48
N HIS A 3 -25.57 -7.38 21.74
CA HIS A 3 -24.37 -7.46 20.90
C HIS A 3 -24.52 -6.43 19.77
N LEU A 4 -23.84 -5.30 19.88
CA LEU A 4 -23.70 -4.35 18.78
C LEU A 4 -22.83 -5.01 17.70
N ARG A 5 -23.45 -5.37 16.58
CA ARG A 5 -22.76 -5.93 15.41
C ARG A 5 -22.20 -4.78 14.58
N TYR A 6 -20.94 -4.43 14.80
CA TYR A 6 -20.22 -3.50 13.92
C TYR A 6 -19.55 -4.32 12.81
N ARG A 7 -19.83 -4.00 11.55
CA ARG A 7 -19.00 -4.45 10.42
C ARG A 7 -17.81 -3.50 10.34
N VAL A 8 -16.62 -4.00 10.61
CA VAL A 8 -15.37 -3.25 10.49
C VAL A 8 -14.81 -3.55 9.11
N PHE A 9 -14.71 -2.52 8.26
CA PHE A 9 -14.07 -2.61 6.96
C PHE A 9 -12.65 -2.05 7.11
N LEU A 10 -11.64 -2.93 7.14
CA LEU A 10 -10.26 -2.50 7.23
C LEU A 10 -9.57 -2.59 5.88
N SER A 11 -9.16 -1.44 5.33
CA SER A 11 -8.41 -1.36 4.09
C SER A 11 -6.96 -1.05 4.43
N LEU A 12 -6.06 -2.02 4.25
CA LEU A 12 -4.62 -1.85 4.44
C LEU A 12 -3.99 -1.24 3.17
N PHE A 13 -3.23 -0.15 3.33
CA PHE A 13 -2.51 0.48 2.23
C PHE A 13 -1.02 0.24 2.41
N VAL A 14 -0.47 -0.78 1.74
CA VAL A 14 0.97 -0.98 1.78
C VAL A 14 1.61 -0.06 0.75
N ILE A 15 2.01 1.13 1.20
CA ILE A 15 2.89 2.02 0.42
C ILE A 15 4.31 1.54 0.67
N ALA A 16 4.83 0.66 -0.18
CA ALA A 16 6.26 0.46 -0.24
C ALA A 16 6.87 1.59 -1.07
N ILE A 17 7.85 2.26 -0.49
CA ILE A 17 8.73 3.15 -1.22
C ILE A 17 10.10 2.47 -1.16
N GLY A 18 10.52 1.90 -2.29
CA GLY A 18 11.87 1.37 -2.44
C GLY A 18 12.85 2.52 -2.58
N ALA A 19 13.79 2.67 -1.66
CA ALA A 19 14.95 3.52 -1.84
C ALA A 19 16.14 2.63 -2.20
N CYS A 20 16.68 2.77 -3.41
CA CYS A 20 17.91 2.07 -3.77
C CYS A 20 18.89 2.98 -4.52
N ALA A 21 19.81 3.62 -3.79
CA ALA A 21 21.17 3.93 -4.27
C ALA A 21 22.11 4.23 -3.08
N PRO A 22 23.37 3.74 -3.09
CA PRO A 22 24.38 4.07 -2.07
C PRO A 22 24.84 5.54 -2.17
N PRO A 23 25.48 6.11 -1.12
CA PRO A 23 25.83 7.52 -1.09
C PRO A 23 26.89 7.84 -2.15
N ALA A 24 26.46 8.42 -3.27
CA ALA A 24 27.37 9.18 -4.12
C ALA A 24 27.76 10.44 -3.34
N THR A 25 29.04 10.56 -3.02
CA THR A 25 29.64 11.75 -2.43
C THR A 25 29.55 12.92 -3.43
N HIS A 26 28.41 13.59 -3.47
CA HIS A 26 28.28 14.89 -4.10
C HIS A 26 27.74 15.87 -3.05
N ASP A 27 28.54 16.90 -2.82
CA ASP A 27 28.20 18.09 -2.05
C ASP A 27 26.94 18.73 -2.65
N LEU A 28 25.82 18.57 -1.94
CA LEU A 28 24.51 19.15 -2.29
C LEU A 28 24.12 20.18 -1.22
N SER A 29 24.85 21.29 -1.19
CA SER A 29 24.37 22.53 -0.58
C SER A 29 23.28 23.18 -1.45
N GLY A 30 22.10 22.54 -1.51
CA GLY A 30 20.97 22.97 -2.34
C GLY A 30 19.87 21.93 -2.40
N SER A 31 19.39 21.53 -1.22
CA SER A 31 18.55 20.37 -0.94
C SER A 31 17.19 20.33 -1.66
N LEU A 32 17.09 19.48 -2.68
CA LEU A 32 15.93 18.62 -2.94
C LEU A 32 16.49 17.22 -3.23
N ALA A 33 16.36 16.31 -2.27
CA ALA A 33 16.71 14.91 -2.48
C ALA A 33 15.77 14.35 -3.55
N VAL A 34 16.28 14.16 -4.76
CA VAL A 34 15.64 13.33 -5.78
C VAL A 34 15.77 11.90 -5.27
N PHE A 35 14.77 11.44 -4.54
CA PHE A 35 14.62 10.03 -4.20
C PHE A 35 14.33 9.29 -5.51
N ASP A 36 15.15 8.28 -5.80
CA ASP A 36 15.01 7.41 -6.96
C ASP A 36 13.86 6.43 -6.68
N TYR A 37 12.63 6.83 -7.04
CA TYR A 37 11.38 6.08 -6.82
C TYR A 37 11.07 5.07 -7.94
N SER A 38 12.10 4.60 -8.66
CA SER A 38 11.97 3.80 -9.89
C SER A 38 11.13 2.52 -9.73
N PHE A 39 11.14 1.88 -8.56
CA PHE A 39 10.64 0.51 -8.39
C PHE A 39 9.11 0.32 -8.50
N HIS A 40 8.29 1.35 -8.31
CA HIS A 40 6.82 1.20 -8.42
C HIS A 40 6.26 1.71 -9.75
N ASN A 41 7.09 2.34 -10.58
CA ASN A 41 6.76 2.60 -11.97
C ASN A 41 7.06 1.40 -12.87
N ASP A 42 7.80 0.38 -12.41
CA ASP A 42 8.23 -0.73 -13.26
C ASP A 42 7.05 -1.46 -13.92
N LEU A 43 5.95 -1.72 -13.22
CA LEU A 43 4.75 -2.33 -13.81
C LEU A 43 4.10 -1.42 -14.88
N ILE A 44 4.04 -0.11 -14.61
CA ILE A 44 3.45 0.86 -15.54
C ILE A 44 4.37 1.05 -16.75
N VAL A 45 5.68 1.05 -16.53
CA VAL A 45 6.71 1.17 -17.56
C VAL A 45 6.75 -0.09 -18.42
N GLU A 46 6.68 -1.28 -17.82
CA GLU A 46 6.60 -2.55 -18.55
C GLU A 46 5.35 -2.58 -19.44
N GLU A 47 4.21 -2.17 -18.90
CA GLU A 47 2.96 -2.13 -19.65
C GLU A 47 3.00 -1.04 -20.75
N ALA A 48 3.59 0.12 -20.47
CA ALA A 48 3.81 1.17 -21.46
C ALA A 48 4.77 0.70 -22.57
N GLN A 49 5.83 -0.03 -22.24
CA GLN A 49 6.73 -0.66 -23.23
C GLN A 49 5.98 -1.68 -24.08
N ARG A 50 5.12 -2.50 -23.47
CA ARG A 50 4.29 -3.48 -24.17
C ARG A 50 3.33 -2.81 -25.15
N LEU A 51 2.65 -1.73 -24.73
CA LEU A 51 1.75 -0.94 -25.58
C LEU A 51 2.49 -0.21 -26.70
N ALA A 52 3.69 0.31 -26.43
CA ALA A 52 4.54 0.99 -27.41
C ALA A 52 5.25 0.05 -28.41
N GLY A 53 5.15 -1.28 -28.23
CA GLY A 53 5.88 -2.24 -29.05
C GLY A 53 7.39 -2.29 -28.78
N GLY A 54 7.83 -1.84 -27.60
CA GLY A 54 9.17 -2.02 -27.06
C GLY A 54 10.02 -0.76 -26.87
N ASP A 55 9.76 0.33 -27.59
CA ASP A 55 10.54 1.58 -27.48
C ASP A 55 9.68 2.77 -27.01
N TYR A 56 9.12 2.64 -25.81
CA TYR A 56 8.32 3.70 -25.19
C TYR A 56 9.09 5.03 -25.08
N PHE A 57 10.39 4.98 -24.73
CA PHE A 57 11.20 6.18 -24.53
C PHE A 57 11.61 6.87 -25.85
N GLY A 58 11.58 6.16 -26.98
CA GLY A 58 11.79 6.72 -28.32
C GLY A 58 10.58 7.45 -28.91
N LEU A 59 9.40 7.34 -28.30
CA LEU A 59 8.19 8.01 -28.77
C LEU A 59 8.23 9.53 -28.53
N PRO A 60 7.56 10.33 -29.39
CA PRO A 60 7.25 11.73 -29.10
C PRO A 60 6.52 11.88 -27.76
N GLU A 61 6.74 13.00 -27.07
CA GLU A 61 6.16 13.26 -25.73
C GLU A 61 4.63 13.09 -25.70
N GLU A 62 3.91 13.62 -26.69
CA GLU A 62 2.45 13.50 -26.79
C GLU A 62 1.99 12.03 -26.92
N GLU A 63 2.76 11.21 -27.66
CA GLU A 63 2.47 9.78 -27.81
C GLU A 63 2.82 9.01 -26.53
N ARG A 64 3.91 9.38 -25.84
CA ARG A 64 4.26 8.80 -24.54
C ARG A 64 3.18 9.05 -23.51
N ASP A 65 2.67 10.28 -23.42
CA ASP A 65 1.63 10.62 -22.44
C ASP A 65 0.36 9.81 -22.68
N ALA A 66 -0.04 9.64 -23.94
CA ALA A 66 -1.19 8.80 -24.29
C ALA A 66 -0.97 7.33 -23.89
N VAL A 67 0.19 6.76 -24.22
CA VAL A 67 0.56 5.38 -23.86
C VAL A 67 0.64 5.20 -22.35
N TRP A 68 1.18 6.19 -21.63
CA TRP A 68 1.29 6.17 -20.17
C TRP A 68 -0.08 6.14 -19.52
N ILE A 69 -1.00 7.01 -19.93
CA ILE A 69 -2.37 7.04 -19.40
C ILE A 69 -3.08 5.69 -19.61
N GLU A 70 -2.89 5.06 -20.76
CA GLU A 70 -3.46 3.74 -21.04
C GLU A 70 -2.83 2.66 -20.15
N ALA A 71 -1.50 2.62 -20.04
CA ALA A 71 -0.78 1.68 -19.18
C ALA A 71 -1.23 1.80 -17.72
N VAL A 72 -1.35 3.04 -17.21
CA VAL A 72 -1.88 3.35 -15.88
C VAL A 72 -3.28 2.76 -15.69
N GLY A 73 -4.16 2.90 -16.69
CA GLY A 73 -5.50 2.34 -16.65
C GLY A 73 -5.53 0.80 -16.59
N LEU A 74 -4.59 0.14 -17.26
CA LEU A 74 -4.48 -1.32 -17.31
C LEU A 74 -3.89 -1.91 -16.02
N VAL A 75 -2.94 -1.20 -15.39
CA VAL A 75 -2.31 -1.65 -14.14
C VAL A 75 -3.23 -1.47 -12.93
N ARG A 76 -4.12 -0.47 -12.92
CA ARG A 76 -5.07 -0.29 -11.82
C ARG A 76 -5.95 -1.53 -11.66
N GLY A 77 -5.98 -2.08 -10.44
CA GLY A 77 -6.82 -3.22 -10.08
C GLY A 77 -6.22 -4.57 -10.45
N THR A 78 -5.02 -4.63 -11.03
CA THR A 78 -4.33 -5.92 -11.24
C THR A 78 -4.05 -6.56 -9.87
N PRO A 79 -4.18 -7.90 -9.74
CA PRO A 79 -3.86 -8.58 -8.50
C PRO A 79 -2.40 -8.33 -8.09
N CYS A 80 -2.16 -8.14 -6.80
CA CYS A 80 -0.81 -8.18 -6.25
C CYS A 80 -0.34 -9.63 -6.20
N THR A 81 0.47 -10.05 -7.18
CA THR A 81 0.93 -11.44 -7.35
C THR A 81 2.14 -11.79 -6.51
N ASP A 82 3.01 -10.81 -6.28
CA ASP A 82 4.24 -10.97 -5.52
C ASP A 82 4.18 -10.08 -4.26
N GLY A 83 4.77 -10.56 -3.16
CA GLY A 83 4.91 -9.77 -1.95
C GLY A 83 5.56 -8.44 -2.29
N VAL A 84 5.10 -7.37 -1.68
CA VAL A 84 5.67 -6.04 -1.93
C VAL A 84 7.16 -6.09 -1.56
N GLU A 85 8.10 -5.67 -2.42
CA GLU A 85 9.54 -5.94 -2.19
C GLU A 85 10.04 -5.51 -0.79
N ALA A 86 9.50 -4.39 -0.26
CA ALA A 86 9.80 -3.91 1.08
C ALA A 86 9.19 -4.78 2.20
N PHE A 87 8.12 -5.51 1.92
CA PHE A 87 7.32 -6.34 2.83
C PHE A 87 6.99 -7.69 2.16
N PRO A 88 7.99 -8.55 1.87
CA PRO A 88 7.77 -9.80 1.15
C PRO A 88 6.87 -10.78 1.92
N GLY A 89 6.70 -10.59 3.23
CA GLY A 89 5.79 -11.36 4.08
C GLY A 89 4.32 -10.91 4.02
N VAL A 90 4.03 -9.77 3.39
CA VAL A 90 2.67 -9.21 3.30
C VAL A 90 2.10 -9.46 1.91
N GLN A 91 1.22 -10.45 1.83
CA GLN A 91 0.58 -10.91 0.61
C GLN A 91 -0.85 -11.40 0.89
N ALA A 92 -1.57 -11.80 -0.15
CA ALA A 92 -2.87 -12.42 0.01
C ALA A 92 -2.78 -13.66 0.92
N GLY A 93 -3.69 -13.76 1.88
CA GLY A 93 -3.70 -14.83 2.87
C GLY A 93 -2.79 -14.60 4.08
N THR A 94 -1.98 -13.52 4.11
CA THR A 94 -1.19 -13.19 5.31
C THR A 94 -2.12 -13.04 6.53
N PRO A 95 -1.81 -13.70 7.66
CA PRO A 95 -2.64 -13.64 8.86
C PRO A 95 -2.75 -12.22 9.41
N VAL A 96 -3.95 -11.87 9.88
CA VAL A 96 -4.20 -10.66 10.63
C VAL A 96 -4.73 -11.04 12.00
N ARG A 97 -4.11 -10.51 13.05
CA ARG A 97 -4.52 -10.72 14.44
C ARG A 97 -4.88 -9.41 15.09
N ILE A 98 -6.01 -9.39 15.80
CA ILE A 98 -6.47 -8.25 16.57
C ILE A 98 -6.53 -8.64 18.04
N THR A 99 -5.84 -7.88 18.89
CA THR A 99 -5.83 -8.08 20.35
C THR A 99 -6.29 -6.85 21.10
N ASP A 100 -6.67 -7.02 22.37
CA ASP A 100 -6.85 -5.90 23.30
C ASP A 100 -5.51 -5.46 23.94
N ALA A 101 -5.58 -4.47 24.84
CA ALA A 101 -4.44 -3.97 25.62
C ALA A 101 -3.82 -5.01 26.58
N ALA A 102 -4.56 -6.05 26.95
CA ALA A 102 -4.05 -7.15 27.78
C ALA A 102 -3.39 -8.26 26.94
N GLY A 103 -3.42 -8.14 25.60
CA GLY A 103 -2.93 -9.16 24.68
C GLY A 103 -3.94 -10.29 24.43
N THR A 104 -5.19 -10.15 24.88
CA THR A 104 -6.25 -11.12 24.58
C THR A 104 -6.61 -11.02 23.10
N VAL A 105 -6.62 -12.15 22.39
CA VAL A 105 -7.05 -12.18 20.99
C VAL A 105 -8.55 -11.95 20.92
N LEU A 106 -8.94 -10.90 20.20
CA LEU A 106 -10.34 -10.53 19.94
C LEU A 106 -10.83 -11.13 18.63
N ALA A 107 -9.96 -11.19 17.62
CA ALA A 107 -10.24 -11.80 16.33
C ALA A 107 -8.96 -12.19 15.59
N ASP A 108 -9.10 -13.17 14.70
CA ASP A 108 -8.13 -13.49 13.65
C ASP A 108 -8.83 -13.37 12.29
N SER A 109 -8.10 -12.92 11.27
CA SER A 109 -8.53 -12.80 9.87
C SER A 109 -7.34 -13.03 8.95
N THR A 110 -7.51 -12.81 7.66
CA THR A 110 -6.44 -12.90 6.65
C THR A 110 -6.62 -11.78 5.63
N LEU A 111 -5.51 -11.29 5.08
CA LEU A 111 -5.55 -10.36 3.95
C LEU A 111 -6.23 -11.00 2.72
N SER A 112 -7.06 -10.24 2.03
CA SER A 112 -7.73 -10.62 0.79
C SER A 112 -6.74 -10.65 -0.39
N GLY A 113 -7.24 -11.00 -1.59
CA GLY A 113 -6.49 -10.86 -2.83
C GLY A 113 -6.26 -9.38 -3.10
N GLY A 114 -5.11 -8.86 -2.68
CA GLY A 114 -4.75 -7.46 -2.85
C GLY A 114 -4.74 -7.04 -4.32
N PHE A 115 -4.84 -5.74 -4.55
CA PHE A 115 -4.87 -5.15 -5.87
C PHE A 115 -3.98 -3.92 -5.94
N VAL A 116 -3.48 -3.62 -7.13
CA VAL A 116 -2.73 -2.40 -7.39
C VAL A 116 -3.68 -1.22 -7.39
N ASP A 117 -3.42 -0.25 -6.53
CA ASP A 117 -4.06 1.06 -6.53
C ASP A 117 -3.07 2.13 -6.96
N LEU A 118 -3.60 3.26 -7.41
CA LEU A 118 -2.79 4.37 -7.92
C LEU A 118 -3.04 5.61 -7.07
N LEU A 119 -1.97 6.08 -6.44
CA LEU A 119 -1.99 7.32 -5.66
C LEU A 119 -1.47 8.49 -6.52
N PRO A 120 -2.12 9.66 -6.45
CA PRO A 120 -1.61 10.85 -7.13
C PRO A 120 -0.25 11.24 -6.55
N TYR A 121 0.74 11.45 -7.41
CA TYR A 121 2.05 11.93 -6.97
C TYR A 121 2.00 13.43 -6.71
N PRO A 122 2.39 13.91 -5.52
CA PRO A 122 2.18 15.30 -5.11
C PRO A 122 2.92 16.34 -5.97
N ASP A 123 4.00 15.94 -6.66
CA ASP A 123 4.92 16.91 -7.30
C ASP A 123 5.04 16.79 -8.82
N VAL A 124 4.32 15.88 -9.48
CA VAL A 124 4.37 15.73 -10.95
C VAL A 124 2.97 15.42 -11.45
N GLN A 125 2.36 16.35 -12.19
CA GLN A 125 0.96 16.28 -12.64
C GLN A 125 0.59 15.03 -13.47
N ALA A 126 1.57 14.25 -13.93
CA ALA A 126 1.38 13.01 -14.70
C ALA A 126 1.88 11.73 -14.00
N ASN A 127 2.54 11.84 -12.83
CA ASN A 127 3.04 10.65 -12.15
C ASN A 127 2.01 10.11 -11.17
N VAL A 128 1.88 8.79 -11.17
CA VAL A 128 1.11 8.03 -10.20
C VAL A 128 2.05 7.05 -9.52
N LEU A 129 1.80 6.76 -8.25
CA LEU A 129 2.46 5.67 -7.54
C LEU A 129 1.54 4.46 -7.57
N ALA A 130 1.99 3.38 -8.20
CA ALA A 130 1.34 2.07 -8.04
C ALA A 130 1.68 1.52 -6.65
N VAL A 131 0.66 1.19 -5.87
CA VAL A 131 0.82 0.63 -4.52
C VAL A 131 -0.06 -0.61 -4.40
N CYS A 132 0.43 -1.63 -3.68
CA CYS A 132 -0.38 -2.79 -3.38
C CYS A 132 -1.30 -2.50 -2.19
N ARG A 133 -2.60 -2.55 -2.43
CA ARG A 133 -3.62 -2.46 -1.39
C ARG A 133 -4.13 -3.85 -1.07
N PHE A 134 -4.15 -4.18 0.21
CA PHE A 134 -4.76 -5.40 0.71
C PHE A 134 -5.93 -5.02 1.61
N GLU A 135 -6.97 -5.84 1.63
CA GLU A 135 -8.14 -5.56 2.48
C GLU A 135 -8.35 -6.74 3.42
N PHE A 136 -8.95 -6.48 4.58
CA PHE A 136 -9.46 -7.55 5.42
C PHE A 136 -10.68 -7.08 6.17
N GLU A 137 -11.52 -8.04 6.52
CA GLU A 137 -12.75 -7.77 7.26
C GLU A 137 -12.76 -8.62 8.52
N VAL A 138 -13.31 -8.03 9.59
CA VAL A 138 -13.62 -8.72 10.83
C VAL A 138 -15.09 -8.44 11.16
N PRO A 139 -15.95 -9.48 11.18
CA PRO A 139 -17.40 -9.29 11.23
C PRO A 139 -17.93 -8.85 12.59
N GLU A 140 -17.21 -9.15 13.68
CA GLU A 140 -17.58 -8.77 15.04
C GLU A 140 -16.31 -8.68 15.90
N LEU A 141 -16.19 -7.61 16.68
CA LEU A 141 -15.14 -7.44 17.67
C LEU A 141 -15.77 -7.27 19.06
N ALA A 142 -15.18 -7.94 20.05
CA ALA A 142 -15.55 -7.70 21.43
C ALA A 142 -15.18 -6.27 21.83
N ASP A 143 -16.02 -5.68 22.68
CA ASP A 143 -15.87 -4.28 23.06
C ASP A 143 -14.71 -4.06 24.04
N THR A 144 -13.76 -3.22 23.64
CA THR A 144 -12.58 -2.82 24.44
C THR A 144 -12.23 -1.35 24.19
N THR A 145 -11.40 -0.77 25.05
CA THR A 145 -10.91 0.61 24.92
C THR A 145 -9.82 0.77 23.87
N GLU A 146 -9.13 -0.31 23.53
CA GLU A 146 -7.95 -0.31 22.66
C GLU A 146 -7.84 -1.61 21.86
N TYR A 147 -7.44 -1.48 20.60
CA TYR A 147 -7.28 -2.56 19.64
C TYR A 147 -5.87 -2.51 19.07
N THR A 148 -5.14 -3.61 19.14
CA THR A 148 -3.82 -3.77 18.52
C THR A 148 -3.95 -4.73 17.35
N ILE A 149 -3.55 -4.28 16.17
CA ILE A 149 -3.59 -5.04 14.92
C ILE A 149 -2.16 -5.46 14.58
N LEU A 150 -1.99 -6.75 14.30
CA LEU A 150 -0.76 -7.37 13.82
C LEU A 150 -1.03 -8.03 12.48
N ILE A 151 -0.16 -7.80 11.50
CA ILE A 151 -0.25 -8.38 10.14
C ILE A 151 1.02 -9.20 9.90
N GLY A 152 0.88 -10.51 9.74
CA GLY A 152 2.03 -11.41 9.65
C GLY A 152 2.97 -11.23 10.85
N ASP A 153 4.24 -10.94 10.56
CA ASP A 153 5.30 -10.68 11.54
C ASP A 153 5.69 -9.19 11.63
N GLU A 154 4.86 -8.29 11.10
CA GLU A 154 5.11 -6.85 11.10
C GLU A 154 4.98 -6.22 12.49
N GLU A 155 5.45 -4.99 12.65
CA GLU A 155 5.28 -4.25 13.91
C GLU A 155 3.80 -3.97 14.19
N PRO A 156 3.27 -4.32 15.38
CA PRO A 156 1.88 -4.07 15.73
C PRO A 156 1.50 -2.58 15.65
N ARG A 157 0.23 -2.31 15.34
CA ARG A 157 -0.35 -0.97 15.29
C ARG A 157 -1.56 -0.89 16.21
N THR A 158 -1.55 0.09 17.11
CA THR A 158 -2.54 0.21 18.18
C THR A 158 -3.47 1.41 17.94
N PHE A 159 -4.76 1.19 18.13
CA PHE A 159 -5.84 2.16 17.93
C PHE A 159 -6.73 2.22 19.16
N SER A 160 -7.06 3.44 19.61
CA SER A 160 -8.12 3.60 20.60
C SER A 160 -9.49 3.36 19.96
N ARG A 161 -10.45 2.88 20.76
CA ARG A 161 -11.85 2.75 20.34
C ARG A 161 -12.40 4.06 19.79
N THR A 162 -12.15 5.18 20.48
CA THR A 162 -12.62 6.51 20.07
C THR A 162 -12.11 6.88 18.68
N ALA A 163 -10.85 6.54 18.35
CA ALA A 163 -10.29 6.77 17.02
C ALA A 163 -10.98 5.90 15.96
N LEU A 164 -11.23 4.63 16.25
CA LEU A 164 -11.96 3.73 15.34
C LEU A 164 -13.39 4.21 15.12
N GLU A 165 -14.11 4.61 16.17
CA GLU A 165 -15.47 5.14 16.05
C GLU A 165 -15.51 6.42 15.22
N ALA A 166 -14.56 7.34 15.43
CA ALA A 166 -14.44 8.57 14.65
C ALA A 166 -14.14 8.29 13.16
N ALA A 167 -13.40 7.21 12.87
CA ALA A 167 -13.09 6.76 11.53
C ALA A 167 -14.17 5.83 10.93
N GLY A 168 -15.31 5.64 11.62
CA GLY A 168 -16.38 4.76 11.15
C GLY A 168 -15.98 3.28 11.07
N TRP A 169 -15.04 2.85 11.92
CA TRP A 169 -14.44 1.52 11.93
C TRP A 169 -13.71 1.14 10.64
N ALA A 170 -13.14 2.14 9.96
CA ALA A 170 -12.14 1.93 8.92
C ALA A 170 -10.78 2.43 9.40
N VAL A 171 -9.73 1.66 9.18
CA VAL A 171 -8.36 2.17 9.29
C VAL A 171 -7.58 1.87 8.03
N SER A 172 -6.64 2.76 7.77
CA SER A 172 -5.56 2.57 6.82
C SER A 172 -4.27 2.42 7.62
N LEU A 173 -3.51 1.37 7.35
CA LEU A 173 -2.15 1.22 7.88
C LEU A 173 -1.19 1.35 6.71
N GLU A 174 -0.21 2.23 6.87
CA GLU A 174 0.94 2.31 5.99
C GLU A 174 2.09 1.56 6.67
N LEU A 175 2.64 0.55 6.00
CA LEU A 175 3.74 -0.25 6.56
C LEU A 175 5.10 0.46 6.49
N GLY A 176 5.17 1.64 5.85
CA GLY A 176 6.35 2.49 5.78
C GLY A 176 7.37 2.02 4.73
N VAL A 177 8.59 2.54 4.84
CA VAL A 177 9.75 2.06 4.05
C VAL A 177 10.58 1.13 4.90
N ASN A 178 11.00 -0.01 4.32
CA ASN A 178 11.96 -0.89 4.98
C ASN A 178 13.26 -0.08 5.22
N ARG A 179 13.72 -0.03 6.46
CA ARG A 179 14.89 0.77 6.87
C ARG A 179 16.17 -0.04 6.75
#